data_AF-A0A3Q8X8K9-F1
#
_entry.id   AF-A0A3Q8X8K9-F1
#
_cell.length_a   1.000
_cell.length_b   1.000
_cell.length_c   1.000
_cell.angle_alpha   90.00
_cell.angle_beta   90.00
_cell.angle_gamma   90.00
#
_symmetry.space_group_name_H-M   'P 1'
#
loop_
_entity.id
_entity.type
_entity.pdbx_description
1 polymer ?
#
loop_
_entity_poly.entity_id
_entity_poly.type
_entity_poly.pdbx_seq_one_letter_code
_entity_poly.pdbx_strand_id
1 'polypeptide(L)'
;MSGGATANLGTVKERADLALNNDFLRKAVKFTTERLRTGKEKAASDHGNWDDWRERGRQIRLHTIAHLDYYLNLFVENARANGVHVHFAETAADAVEISLAIAKQVEARSVVKSKSMVTEELHLNHALDSIGVEAIETDLGEYIIQLAGETPSHIIIPAIHKNRYQIAELLSADAGEELAPDTQILAGFVRRKLREKFLEADIGMTGCNFAIAETGSMVLFENEGNARMVTTVPKTQITLMGMERIIPSFEDLEVMATLLPRSATGQKLTVYMSGISGPRREVDADGPDEMHIIIVDNGRSLQLGDPEFQELLNCIRCGACLNACPVYRHIGGHAYGGTYSGPIGAVLTPALKKNVAEWDDIANASSLCGACYEACPVKIPLHEMLVYLRRRKLEAGRGDKLEALGMKGFAAVMKNSKRFGAVLKIGKLGQKLVVRDGGIRTKVGPLKGWNSYRVTPSLPSESFREKWPTMEQEIRHGLTEMDPAMKSRMEGIIRERQQSGGAGGKGNGGHGHHG
;
A
#
# COMPACT_ATOMS: atom_id res chain seq x y z
N MET A 1 -6.68 -2.54 34.00
CA MET A 1 -5.63 -1.50 33.92
C MET A 1 -4.54 -2.00 32.99
N SER A 2 -4.65 -1.66 31.71
CA SER A 2 -3.61 -1.80 30.68
C SER A 2 -4.03 -0.90 29.53
N GLY A 3 -3.82 0.41 29.72
CA GLY A 3 -3.97 1.37 28.63
C GLY A 3 -3.04 0.95 27.50
N GLY A 4 -3.61 0.76 26.30
CA GLY A 4 -2.89 0.30 25.12
C GLY A 4 -1.61 1.10 24.91
N ALA A 5 -0.48 0.40 24.89
CA ALA A 5 0.86 0.94 24.81
C ALA A 5 1.22 1.46 23.40
N THR A 6 0.30 2.16 22.74
CA THR A 6 0.52 2.82 21.45
C THR A 6 0.25 4.33 21.49
N ALA A 7 -0.34 4.84 22.57
CA ALA A 7 -0.73 6.26 22.69
C ALA A 7 0.43 7.26 22.93
N ASN A 8 1.70 6.88 22.78
CA ASN A 8 2.82 7.80 22.99
C ASN A 8 4.08 7.48 22.16
N LEU A 9 3.92 6.88 20.98
CA LEU A 9 5.06 6.65 20.11
C LEU A 9 5.32 7.94 19.32
N GLY A 10 6.45 8.59 19.62
CA GLY A 10 6.88 9.89 19.08
C GLY A 10 6.89 10.01 17.55
N THR A 11 7.51 11.04 17.00
CA THR A 11 7.51 11.34 15.55
C THR A 11 7.86 10.11 14.69
N VAL A 12 7.42 10.10 13.42
CA VAL A 12 7.77 9.03 12.46
C VAL A 12 9.28 8.75 12.43
N LYS A 13 10.11 9.79 12.61
CA LYS A 13 11.57 9.67 12.70
C LYS A 13 12.02 8.91 13.94
N GLU A 14 11.48 9.23 15.11
CA GLU A 14 11.82 8.54 16.36
C GLU A 14 11.41 7.06 16.31
N ARG A 15 10.22 6.75 15.79
CA ARG A 15 9.80 5.36 15.59
C ARG A 15 10.65 4.64 14.55
N ALA A 16 11.05 5.32 13.47
CA ALA A 16 11.96 4.77 12.47
C ALA A 16 13.35 4.48 13.08
N ASP A 17 13.88 5.37 13.91
CA ASP A 17 15.17 5.16 14.59
C ASP A 17 15.13 3.95 15.52
N LEU A 18 14.05 3.75 16.28
CA LEU A 18 13.84 2.54 17.08
C LEU A 18 13.84 1.27 16.20
N ALA A 19 13.09 1.31 15.09
CA ALA A 19 13.01 0.18 14.17
C ALA A 19 14.36 -0.13 13.49
N LEU A 20 15.12 0.91 13.11
CA LEU A 20 16.43 0.76 12.46
C LEU A 20 17.48 0.12 13.37
N ASN A 21 17.36 0.31 14.69
CA ASN A 21 18.20 -0.30 15.71
C ASN A 21 17.73 -1.71 16.13
N ASN A 22 16.62 -2.22 15.56
CA ASN A 22 16.13 -3.57 15.80
C ASN A 22 16.50 -4.49 14.63
N ASP A 23 17.68 -5.13 14.72
CA ASP A 23 18.18 -6.03 13.67
C ASP A 23 17.27 -7.24 13.43
N PHE A 24 16.59 -7.71 14.47
CA PHE A 24 15.68 -8.84 14.37
C PHE A 24 14.44 -8.48 13.52
N LEU A 25 13.76 -7.38 13.87
CA LEU A 25 12.65 -6.81 13.09
C LEU A 25 13.04 -6.67 11.61
N ARG A 26 14.20 -6.03 11.36
CA ARG A 26 14.68 -5.78 10.00
C ARG A 26 14.88 -7.05 9.20
N LYS A 27 15.47 -8.09 9.81
CA LYS A 27 15.68 -9.38 9.15
C LYS A 27 14.35 -10.09 8.88
N ALA A 28 13.43 -10.12 9.84
CA ALA A 28 12.13 -10.77 9.72
C ALA A 28 11.25 -10.12 8.62
N VAL A 29 11.12 -8.80 8.64
CA VAL A 29 10.36 -8.05 7.64
C VAL A 29 10.99 -8.19 6.25
N LYS A 30 12.33 -8.08 6.14
CA LYS A 30 13.03 -8.28 4.86
C LYS A 30 12.82 -9.67 4.28
N PHE A 31 13.00 -10.71 5.08
CA PHE A 31 12.85 -12.09 4.62
C PHE A 31 11.44 -12.34 4.06
N THR A 32 10.42 -11.96 4.83
CA THR A 32 9.02 -12.21 4.45
C THR A 32 8.59 -11.37 3.24
N THR A 33 8.94 -10.07 3.21
CA THR A 33 8.58 -9.20 2.08
C THR A 33 9.25 -9.62 0.78
N GLU A 34 10.51 -10.08 0.81
CA GLU A 34 11.19 -10.63 -0.37
C GLU A 34 10.51 -11.91 -0.87
N ARG A 35 10.13 -12.82 0.03
CA ARG A 35 9.41 -14.05 -0.34
C ARG A 35 8.09 -13.72 -1.06
N LEU A 36 7.31 -12.79 -0.53
CA LEU A 36 6.03 -12.39 -1.12
C LEU A 36 6.23 -11.67 -2.46
N ARG A 37 7.23 -10.80 -2.57
CA ARG A 37 7.57 -10.11 -3.82
C ARG A 37 7.96 -11.10 -4.93
N THR A 38 8.87 -12.03 -4.63
CA THR A 38 9.28 -13.07 -5.60
C THR A 38 8.14 -14.02 -5.95
N GLY A 39 7.31 -14.39 -4.97
CA GLY A 39 6.13 -15.22 -5.20
C GLY A 39 5.14 -14.56 -6.17
N LYS A 40 4.88 -13.26 -5.99
CA LYS A 40 4.09 -12.47 -6.94
C LYS A 40 4.72 -12.44 -8.33
N GLU A 41 6.01 -12.14 -8.44
CA GLU A 41 6.69 -12.05 -9.74
C GLU A 41 6.57 -13.35 -10.53
N LYS A 42 6.78 -14.49 -9.85
CA LYS A 42 6.55 -15.80 -10.45
C LYS A 42 5.10 -16.00 -10.86
N ALA A 43 4.14 -15.75 -9.97
CA ALA A 43 2.72 -15.96 -10.26
C ALA A 43 2.19 -15.08 -11.40
N ALA A 44 2.70 -13.85 -11.51
CA ALA A 44 2.41 -12.93 -12.61
C ALA A 44 2.99 -13.45 -13.93
N SER A 45 4.26 -13.89 -13.92
CA SER A 45 4.91 -14.47 -15.10
C SER A 45 4.23 -15.75 -15.58
N ASP A 46 3.90 -16.66 -14.65
CA ASP A 46 3.25 -17.93 -14.95
C ASP A 46 1.84 -17.75 -15.53
N HIS A 47 1.15 -16.67 -15.15
CA HIS A 47 -0.19 -16.38 -15.66
C HIS A 47 -0.17 -15.76 -17.08
N GLY A 48 0.86 -14.98 -17.40
CA GLY A 48 0.94 -14.22 -18.66
C GLY A 48 0.03 -13.00 -18.69
N ASN A 49 0.27 -12.11 -19.65
CA ASN A 49 -0.53 -10.88 -19.92
C ASN A 49 -0.84 -10.07 -18.66
N TRP A 50 0.10 -10.04 -17.70
CA TRP A 50 -0.18 -9.54 -16.36
C TRP A 50 -0.56 -8.06 -16.36
N ASP A 51 0.00 -7.25 -17.26
CA ASP A 51 -0.37 -5.84 -17.33
C ASP A 51 -1.79 -5.61 -17.88
N ASP A 52 -2.27 -6.47 -18.78
CA ASP A 52 -3.64 -6.42 -19.30
C ASP A 52 -4.65 -6.77 -18.18
N TRP A 53 -4.35 -7.79 -17.37
CA TRP A 53 -5.13 -8.10 -16.16
C TRP A 53 -5.13 -6.93 -15.18
N ARG A 54 -3.98 -6.28 -14.97
CA ARG A 54 -3.89 -5.09 -14.12
C ARG A 54 -4.73 -3.94 -14.67
N GLU A 55 -4.71 -3.73 -15.99
CA GLU A 55 -5.50 -2.70 -16.63
C GLU A 55 -7.00 -3.00 -16.50
N ARG A 56 -7.42 -4.24 -16.77
CA ARG A 56 -8.83 -4.64 -16.57
C ARG A 56 -9.27 -4.42 -15.13
N GLY A 57 -8.45 -4.83 -14.16
CA GLY A 57 -8.71 -4.58 -12.74
C GLY A 57 -8.82 -3.08 -12.42
N ARG A 58 -7.90 -2.26 -12.93
CA ARG A 58 -7.95 -0.80 -12.78
C ARG A 58 -9.24 -0.21 -13.36
N GLN A 59 -9.64 -0.62 -14.57
CA GLN A 59 -10.85 -0.12 -15.23
C GLN A 59 -12.12 -0.47 -14.45
N ILE A 60 -12.23 -1.70 -13.94
CA ILE A 60 -13.35 -2.11 -13.08
C ILE A 60 -13.42 -1.19 -11.86
N ARG A 61 -12.30 -1.00 -11.16
CA ARG A 61 -12.27 -0.16 -9.95
C ARG A 61 -12.60 1.30 -10.26
N LEU A 62 -12.00 1.89 -11.29
CA LEU A 62 -12.28 3.26 -11.72
C LEU A 62 -13.75 3.46 -12.06
N HIS A 63 -14.32 2.56 -12.87
CA HIS A 63 -15.73 2.59 -13.22
C HIS A 63 -16.62 2.51 -11.98
N THR A 64 -16.30 1.59 -11.07
CA THR A 64 -17.09 1.39 -9.84
C THR A 64 -17.04 2.62 -8.94
N ILE A 65 -15.87 3.21 -8.73
CA ILE A 65 -15.72 4.40 -7.88
C ILE A 65 -16.38 5.63 -8.52
N ALA A 66 -16.37 5.75 -9.84
CA ALA A 66 -17.05 6.83 -10.54
C ALA A 66 -18.59 6.76 -10.46
N HIS A 67 -19.15 5.56 -10.24
CA HIS A 67 -20.59 5.30 -10.11
C HIS A 67 -20.92 4.68 -8.74
N LEU A 68 -20.20 5.10 -7.71
CA LEU A 68 -20.23 4.44 -6.40
C LEU A 68 -21.60 4.51 -5.74
N ASP A 69 -22.30 5.63 -5.90
CA ASP A 69 -23.67 5.85 -5.44
C ASP A 69 -24.64 4.84 -6.05
N TYR A 70 -24.59 4.63 -7.36
CA TYR A 70 -25.40 3.65 -8.08
C TYR A 70 -25.13 2.23 -7.55
N TYR A 71 -23.86 1.84 -7.47
CA TYR A 71 -23.50 0.49 -7.04
C TYR A 71 -23.81 0.22 -5.57
N LEU A 72 -23.64 1.22 -4.68
CA LEU A 72 -24.04 1.10 -3.29
C LEU A 72 -25.56 0.92 -3.16
N ASN A 73 -26.36 1.69 -3.91
CA ASN A 73 -27.81 1.52 -3.91
C ASN A 73 -28.22 0.12 -4.40
N LEU A 74 -27.66 -0.33 -5.53
CA LEU A 74 -27.93 -1.66 -6.07
C LEU A 74 -27.54 -2.77 -5.07
N PHE A 75 -26.38 -2.65 -4.44
CA PHE A 75 -25.94 -3.57 -3.39
C PHE A 75 -26.91 -3.61 -2.21
N VAL A 76 -27.31 -2.45 -1.70
CA VAL A 76 -28.20 -2.35 -0.54
C VAL A 76 -29.57 -2.92 -0.84
N GLU A 77 -30.13 -2.64 -2.01
CA GLU A 77 -31.40 -3.21 -2.46
C GLU A 77 -31.34 -4.74 -2.51
N ASN A 78 -30.32 -5.30 -3.15
CA ASN A 78 -30.15 -6.74 -3.27
C ASN A 78 -29.84 -7.42 -1.93
N ALA A 79 -28.99 -6.82 -1.10
CA ALA A 79 -28.67 -7.35 0.23
C ALA A 79 -29.93 -7.38 1.12
N ARG A 80 -30.74 -6.30 1.12
CA ARG A 80 -32.01 -6.27 1.85
C ARG A 80 -33.02 -7.28 1.29
N ALA A 81 -33.06 -7.47 -0.02
CA ALA A 81 -33.90 -8.50 -0.64
C ALA A 81 -33.51 -9.92 -0.20
N ASN A 82 -32.23 -10.15 0.12
CA ASN A 82 -31.75 -11.40 0.71
C ASN A 82 -31.94 -11.49 2.24
N GLY A 83 -32.63 -10.55 2.87
CA GLY A 83 -32.89 -10.55 4.31
C GLY A 83 -31.77 -9.96 5.17
N VAL A 84 -30.81 -9.23 4.58
CA VAL A 84 -29.72 -8.58 5.32
C VAL A 84 -30.16 -7.23 5.86
N HIS A 85 -29.81 -6.95 7.12
CA HIS A 85 -29.94 -5.63 7.72
C HIS A 85 -28.75 -4.74 7.33
N VAL A 86 -28.97 -3.78 6.43
CA VAL A 86 -27.91 -2.87 5.95
C VAL A 86 -27.98 -1.52 6.67
N HIS A 87 -26.85 -1.14 7.27
CA HIS A 87 -26.63 0.08 8.03
C HIS A 87 -25.55 0.95 7.36
N PHE A 88 -25.65 2.27 7.54
CA PHE A 88 -24.66 3.22 7.07
C PHE A 88 -24.06 3.97 8.26
N ALA A 89 -22.75 4.11 8.26
CA ALA A 89 -21.98 4.85 9.26
C ALA A 89 -21.15 5.93 8.55
N GLU A 90 -21.45 7.21 8.84
CA GLU A 90 -20.68 8.33 8.30
C GLU A 90 -19.29 8.37 8.94
N THR A 91 -19.22 8.09 10.24
CA THR A 91 -18.01 8.18 11.04
C THR A 91 -17.64 6.86 11.70
N ALA A 92 -16.41 6.79 12.23
CA ALA A 92 -15.99 5.68 13.07
C ALA A 92 -16.87 5.51 14.32
N ALA A 93 -17.34 6.62 14.90
CA ALA A 93 -18.19 6.58 16.10
C ALA A 93 -19.54 5.93 15.80
N ASP A 94 -20.18 6.28 14.67
CA ASP A 94 -21.47 5.72 14.27
C ASP A 94 -21.34 4.20 14.02
N ALA A 95 -20.26 3.76 13.35
CA ALA A 95 -20.03 2.34 13.11
C ALA A 95 -19.87 1.55 14.41
N VAL A 96 -19.16 2.13 15.39
CA VAL A 96 -19.02 1.54 16.73
C VAL A 96 -20.37 1.51 17.44
N GLU A 97 -21.12 2.62 17.46
CA GLU A 97 -22.43 2.70 18.10
C GLU A 97 -23.40 1.64 17.57
N ILE A 98 -23.52 1.51 16.25
CA ILE A 98 -24.35 0.49 15.60
C ILE A 98 -23.89 -0.92 16.03
N SER A 99 -22.59 -1.18 16.01
CA SER A 99 -22.05 -2.50 16.40
C SER A 99 -22.37 -2.83 17.86
N LEU A 100 -22.23 -1.85 18.77
CA LEU A 100 -22.55 -2.03 20.20
C LEU A 100 -24.06 -2.16 20.44
N ALA A 101 -24.89 -1.46 19.66
CA ALA A 101 -26.35 -1.57 19.73
C ALA A 101 -26.81 -2.98 19.36
N ILE A 102 -26.30 -3.55 18.26
CA ILE A 102 -26.58 -4.92 17.85
C ILE A 102 -26.12 -5.89 18.96
N ALA A 103 -24.90 -5.73 19.48
CA ALA A 103 -24.38 -6.59 20.54
C ALA A 103 -25.24 -6.57 21.81
N LYS A 104 -25.75 -5.40 22.21
CA LYS A 104 -26.67 -5.26 23.34
C LYS A 104 -28.05 -5.88 23.06
N GLN A 105 -28.56 -5.72 21.84
CA GLN A 105 -29.87 -6.24 21.45
C GLN A 105 -29.94 -7.76 21.55
N VAL A 106 -28.86 -8.45 21.18
CA VAL A 106 -28.78 -9.92 21.27
C VAL A 106 -28.22 -10.41 22.61
N GLU A 107 -28.03 -9.50 23.58
CA GLU A 107 -27.44 -9.78 24.89
C GLU A 107 -26.10 -10.54 24.81
N ALA A 108 -25.28 -10.22 23.80
CA ALA A 108 -24.02 -10.91 23.55
C ALA A 108 -23.07 -10.80 24.74
N ARG A 109 -22.35 -11.87 25.00
CA ARG A 109 -21.23 -11.93 25.94
C ARG A 109 -19.90 -12.09 25.22
N SER A 110 -19.93 -12.64 24.01
CA SER A 110 -18.72 -12.90 23.23
C SER A 110 -18.91 -12.70 21.73
N VAL A 111 -17.82 -12.29 21.09
CA VAL A 111 -17.71 -12.01 19.66
C VAL A 111 -16.45 -12.70 19.14
N VAL A 112 -16.60 -13.50 18.08
CA VAL A 112 -15.46 -14.01 17.31
C VAL A 112 -15.28 -13.20 16.05
N LYS A 113 -14.03 -12.81 15.77
CA LYS A 113 -13.71 -11.88 14.69
C LYS A 113 -12.76 -12.52 13.71
N SER A 114 -13.13 -12.53 12.43
CA SER A 114 -12.14 -12.70 11.37
C SER A 114 -11.37 -11.39 11.20
N LYS A 115 -10.16 -11.50 10.66
CA LYS A 115 -9.33 -10.35 10.33
C LYS A 115 -10.06 -9.27 9.53
N SER A 116 -10.07 -8.05 10.04
CA SER A 116 -10.64 -6.89 9.35
C SER A 116 -9.93 -5.60 9.70
N MET A 117 -9.31 -4.99 8.68
CA MET A 117 -8.68 -3.67 8.79
C MET A 117 -9.68 -2.58 9.20
N VAL A 118 -10.97 -2.73 8.83
CA VAL A 118 -12.01 -1.76 9.22
C VAL A 118 -12.27 -1.87 10.72
N THR A 119 -12.38 -3.08 11.28
CA THR A 119 -12.60 -3.21 12.73
C THR A 119 -11.41 -2.71 13.55
N GLU A 120 -10.18 -2.84 13.02
CA GLU A 120 -8.97 -2.29 13.64
C GLU A 120 -8.94 -0.75 13.54
N GLU A 121 -9.36 -0.18 12.41
CA GLU A 121 -9.51 1.28 12.21
C GLU A 121 -10.49 1.91 13.20
N LEU A 122 -11.51 1.13 13.62
CA LEU A 122 -12.55 1.52 14.56
C LEU A 122 -12.19 1.22 16.03
N HIS A 123 -11.09 0.52 16.29
CA HIS A 123 -10.73 -0.01 17.62
C HIS A 123 -11.86 -0.82 18.28
N LEU A 124 -12.56 -1.62 17.47
CA LEU A 124 -13.82 -2.25 17.87
C LEU A 124 -13.67 -3.22 19.05
N ASN A 125 -12.52 -3.89 19.19
CA ASN A 125 -12.26 -4.81 20.30
C ASN A 125 -12.32 -4.08 21.65
N HIS A 126 -11.73 -2.88 21.73
CA HIS A 126 -11.78 -2.06 22.94
C HIS A 126 -13.20 -1.53 23.21
N ALA A 127 -13.94 -1.18 22.15
CA ALA A 127 -15.31 -0.72 22.31
C ALA A 127 -16.24 -1.83 22.85
N LEU A 128 -16.10 -3.06 22.36
CA LEU A 128 -16.85 -4.22 22.85
C LEU A 128 -16.48 -4.56 24.30
N ASP A 129 -15.19 -4.55 24.64
CA ASP A 129 -14.71 -4.78 26.01
C ASP A 129 -15.30 -3.76 27.00
N SER A 130 -15.48 -2.50 26.57
CA SER A 130 -16.07 -1.45 27.42
C SER A 130 -17.52 -1.71 27.86
N ILE A 131 -18.23 -2.60 27.16
CA ILE A 131 -19.59 -3.04 27.53
C ILE A 131 -19.61 -4.48 28.06
N GLY A 132 -18.44 -5.06 28.35
CA GLY A 132 -18.31 -6.41 28.89
C GLY A 132 -18.45 -7.54 27.88
N VAL A 133 -18.29 -7.24 26.58
CA VAL A 133 -18.36 -8.25 25.50
C VAL A 133 -16.94 -8.65 25.10
N GLU A 134 -16.60 -9.92 25.30
CA GLU A 134 -15.28 -10.47 24.95
C GLU A 134 -15.13 -10.54 23.42
N ALA A 135 -14.17 -9.82 22.84
CA ALA A 135 -13.86 -9.89 21.42
C ALA A 135 -12.59 -10.71 21.17
N ILE A 136 -12.67 -11.79 20.38
CA ILE A 136 -11.55 -12.70 20.11
C ILE A 136 -11.22 -12.69 18.62
N GLU A 137 -9.96 -12.41 18.29
CA GLU A 137 -9.45 -12.56 16.93
C GLU A 137 -9.21 -14.03 16.59
N THR A 138 -9.60 -14.42 15.38
CA THR A 138 -9.61 -15.82 14.96
C THR A 138 -8.63 -16.14 13.85
N ASP A 139 -8.02 -15.12 13.26
CA ASP A 139 -6.85 -15.25 12.39
C ASP A 139 -5.63 -15.48 13.27
N LEU A 140 -4.81 -16.48 12.97
CA LEU A 140 -3.66 -16.83 13.81
C LEU A 140 -2.74 -15.62 14.05
N GLY A 141 -2.50 -14.83 13.00
CA GLY A 141 -1.66 -13.65 13.08
C GLY A 141 -2.27 -12.58 13.97
N GLU A 142 -3.57 -12.30 13.82
CA GLU A 142 -4.28 -11.33 14.66
C GLU A 142 -4.39 -11.80 16.12
N TYR A 143 -4.65 -13.09 16.37
CA TYR A 143 -4.70 -13.65 17.72
C TYR A 143 -3.37 -13.50 18.45
N ILE A 144 -2.25 -13.78 17.78
CA ILE A 144 -0.91 -13.57 18.34
C ILE A 144 -0.68 -12.10 18.71
N ILE A 145 -1.15 -11.17 17.89
CA ILE A 145 -1.00 -9.74 18.11
C ILE A 145 -1.91 -9.24 19.22
N GLN A 146 -3.14 -9.79 19.30
CA GLN A 146 -4.06 -9.55 20.40
C GLN A 146 -3.46 -9.98 21.74
N LEU A 147 -2.90 -11.19 21.83
CA LEU A 147 -2.20 -11.67 23.03
C LEU A 147 -1.00 -10.80 23.40
N ALA A 148 -0.30 -10.26 22.40
CA ALA A 148 0.83 -9.36 22.62
C ALA A 148 0.41 -7.94 23.04
N GLY A 149 -0.87 -7.57 22.91
CA GLY A 149 -1.33 -6.20 23.11
C GLY A 149 -0.72 -5.20 22.12
N GLU A 150 -0.42 -5.65 20.90
CA GLU A 150 0.21 -4.86 19.84
C GLU A 150 -0.80 -4.53 18.73
N THR A 151 -0.45 -3.60 17.84
CA THR A 151 -1.19 -3.39 16.57
C THR A 151 -0.60 -4.25 15.45
N PRO A 152 -1.37 -4.58 14.39
CA PRO A 152 -0.84 -5.29 13.22
C PRO A 152 0.30 -4.52 12.53
N SER A 153 1.37 -5.23 12.14
CA SER A 153 2.49 -4.60 11.41
C SER A 153 2.30 -4.69 9.89
N HIS A 154 1.61 -5.72 9.39
CA HIS A 154 1.35 -5.91 7.95
C HIS A 154 -0.09 -6.31 7.65
N ILE A 155 -0.66 -5.75 6.57
CA ILE A 155 -2.06 -5.95 6.17
C ILE A 155 -2.42 -7.42 5.95
N ILE A 156 -1.49 -8.27 5.49
CA ILE A 156 -1.74 -9.70 5.25
C ILE A 156 -1.10 -10.60 6.32
N ILE A 157 -0.05 -10.16 7.01
CA ILE A 157 0.74 -10.98 7.93
C ILE A 157 0.95 -10.19 9.23
N PRO A 158 -0.07 -10.07 10.10
CA PRO A 158 -0.09 -9.11 11.21
C PRO A 158 1.16 -9.19 12.09
N ALA A 159 1.60 -10.42 12.40
CA ALA A 159 2.77 -10.73 13.22
C ALA A 159 4.09 -10.89 12.46
N ILE A 160 4.26 -10.25 11.30
CA ILE A 160 5.49 -10.33 10.45
C ILE A 160 6.80 -10.02 11.22
N HIS A 161 6.71 -9.24 12.29
CA HIS A 161 7.84 -8.83 13.12
C HIS A 161 8.16 -9.78 14.27
N LYS A 162 7.42 -10.88 14.45
CA LYS A 162 7.67 -11.88 15.50
C LYS A 162 8.22 -13.18 14.91
N ASN A 163 9.11 -13.86 15.64
CA ASN A 163 9.55 -15.21 15.30
C ASN A 163 8.78 -16.28 16.09
N ARG A 164 8.96 -17.53 15.69
CA ARG A 164 8.34 -18.70 16.35
C ARG A 164 8.65 -18.85 17.84
N TYR A 165 9.79 -18.37 18.33
CA TYR A 165 10.15 -18.45 19.75
C TYR A 165 9.34 -17.45 20.59
N GLN A 166 9.23 -16.22 20.11
CA GLN A 166 8.39 -15.19 20.74
C GLN A 166 6.90 -15.58 20.68
N ILE A 167 6.47 -16.20 19.59
CA ILE A 167 5.11 -16.71 19.46
C ILE A 167 4.89 -17.87 20.45
N ALA A 168 5.85 -18.76 20.61
CA ALA A 168 5.76 -19.85 21.59
C ALA A 168 5.65 -19.34 23.02
N GLU A 169 6.42 -18.30 23.39
CA GLU A 169 6.34 -17.67 24.70
C GLU A 169 4.93 -17.11 24.98
N LEU A 170 4.37 -16.35 24.03
CA LEU A 170 3.02 -15.79 24.13
C LEU A 170 1.95 -16.89 24.27
N LEU A 171 2.02 -17.91 23.41
CA LEU A 171 1.05 -19.00 23.43
C LEU A 171 1.22 -19.91 24.65
N SER A 172 2.43 -20.08 25.18
CA SER A 172 2.67 -20.84 26.42
C SER A 172 2.07 -20.13 27.62
N ALA A 173 2.24 -18.80 27.71
CA ALA A 173 1.62 -17.99 28.76
C ALA A 173 0.08 -18.06 28.70
N ASP A 174 -0.49 -18.03 27.49
CA ASP A 174 -1.93 -18.15 27.25
C ASP A 174 -2.48 -19.57 27.47
N ALA A 175 -1.65 -20.60 27.29
CA ALA A 175 -1.99 -22.00 27.54
C ALA A 175 -1.88 -22.38 29.02
N GLY A 176 -1.01 -21.71 29.78
CA GLY A 176 -0.61 -22.13 31.12
C GLY A 176 0.35 -23.33 31.14
N GLU A 177 0.91 -23.70 29.98
CA GLU A 177 1.89 -24.78 29.81
C GLU A 177 2.95 -24.42 28.78
N GLU A 178 4.12 -25.06 28.82
CA GLU A 178 5.20 -24.80 27.85
C GLU A 178 4.90 -25.46 26.50
N LEU A 179 4.82 -24.64 25.45
CA LEU A 179 4.67 -25.08 24.07
C LEU A 179 6.01 -24.98 23.34
N ALA A 180 6.40 -26.05 22.66
CA ALA A 180 7.60 -26.05 21.84
C ALA A 180 7.50 -25.01 20.70
N PRO A 181 8.60 -24.33 20.33
CA PRO A 181 8.64 -23.34 19.26
C PRO A 181 8.64 -23.98 17.86
N ASP A 182 7.64 -24.83 17.62
CA ASP A 182 7.36 -25.51 16.36
C ASP A 182 6.03 -25.03 15.77
N THR A 183 6.01 -24.72 14.48
CA THR A 183 4.84 -24.10 13.83
C THR A 183 3.61 -24.99 13.84
N GLN A 184 3.76 -26.32 13.76
CA GLN A 184 2.62 -27.24 13.75
C GLN A 184 2.01 -27.36 15.15
N ILE A 185 2.86 -27.40 16.18
CA ILE A 185 2.42 -27.44 17.59
C ILE A 185 1.67 -26.15 17.94
N LEU A 186 2.26 -24.99 17.66
CA LEU A 186 1.69 -23.68 17.98
C LEU A 186 0.36 -23.45 17.23
N ALA A 187 0.31 -23.70 15.92
CA ALA A 187 -0.93 -23.59 15.15
C ALA A 187 -1.98 -24.61 15.61
N GLY A 188 -1.55 -25.83 15.98
CA GLY A 188 -2.42 -26.88 16.50
C GLY A 188 -3.09 -26.50 17.83
N PHE A 189 -2.34 -25.84 18.74
CA PHE A 189 -2.89 -25.29 19.99
C PHE A 189 -3.95 -24.22 19.71
N VAL A 190 -3.60 -23.19 18.94
CA VAL A 190 -4.52 -22.08 18.62
C VAL A 190 -5.78 -22.61 17.95
N ARG A 191 -5.66 -23.55 17.01
CA ARG A 191 -6.80 -24.16 16.33
C ARG A 191 -7.74 -24.89 17.30
N ARG A 192 -7.24 -25.59 18.31
CA ARG A 192 -8.08 -26.25 19.32
C ARG A 192 -8.82 -25.22 20.17
N LYS A 193 -8.09 -24.22 20.68
CA LYS A 193 -8.64 -23.16 21.53
C LYS A 193 -9.71 -22.34 20.80
N LEU A 194 -9.43 -21.89 19.57
CA LEU A 194 -10.39 -21.12 18.78
C LEU A 194 -11.63 -21.92 18.39
N ARG A 195 -11.53 -23.26 18.30
CA ARG A 195 -12.68 -24.11 17.97
C ARG A 195 -13.77 -24.06 19.03
N GLU A 196 -13.39 -24.03 20.31
CA GLU A 196 -14.33 -23.86 21.42
C GLU A 196 -14.98 -22.47 21.33
N LYS A 197 -14.17 -21.43 21.13
CA LYS A 197 -14.64 -20.05 21.00
C LYS A 197 -15.62 -19.84 19.83
N PHE A 198 -15.43 -20.49 18.68
CA PHE A 198 -16.40 -20.40 17.58
C PHE A 198 -17.78 -20.95 17.95
N LEU A 199 -17.84 -22.02 18.75
CA LEU A 199 -19.09 -22.68 19.15
C LEU A 199 -19.83 -21.92 20.26
N GLU A 200 -19.09 -21.19 21.09
CA GLU A 200 -19.64 -20.41 22.21
C GLU A 200 -20.05 -18.99 21.82
N ALA A 201 -19.54 -18.49 20.69
CA ALA A 201 -19.72 -17.09 20.31
C ALA A 201 -21.15 -16.72 19.95
N ASP A 202 -21.61 -15.58 20.46
CA ASP A 202 -22.94 -15.04 20.17
C ASP A 202 -22.96 -14.34 18.80
N ILE A 203 -21.86 -13.66 18.46
CA ILE A 203 -21.71 -12.87 17.24
C ILE A 203 -20.44 -13.24 16.48
N GLY A 204 -20.57 -13.39 15.18
CA GLY A 204 -19.45 -13.47 14.25
C GLY A 204 -19.24 -12.17 13.50
N MET A 205 -18.05 -11.56 13.61
CA MET A 205 -17.73 -10.34 12.88
C MET A 205 -16.68 -10.54 11.79
N THR A 206 -16.93 -9.97 10.62
CA THR A 206 -15.99 -10.02 9.50
C THR A 206 -15.75 -8.67 8.84
N GLY A 207 -14.66 -8.62 8.06
CA GLY A 207 -14.47 -7.58 7.06
C GLY A 207 -15.09 -7.96 5.73
N CYS A 208 -14.66 -7.27 4.67
CA CYS A 208 -15.06 -7.57 3.31
C CYS A 208 -13.88 -7.37 2.36
N ASN A 209 -13.56 -8.37 1.54
CA ASN A 209 -12.64 -8.16 0.43
C ASN A 209 -13.34 -7.45 -0.73
N PHE A 210 -14.50 -7.99 -1.15
CA PHE A 210 -15.36 -7.42 -2.18
C PHE A 210 -16.84 -7.64 -1.86
N ALA A 211 -17.63 -6.57 -1.92
CA ALA A 211 -19.08 -6.61 -2.00
C ALA A 211 -19.47 -6.64 -3.48
N ILE A 212 -20.48 -7.43 -3.85
CA ILE A 212 -20.95 -7.56 -5.23
C ILE A 212 -22.31 -6.88 -5.34
N ALA A 213 -22.37 -5.81 -6.13
CA ALA A 213 -23.56 -4.99 -6.23
C ALA A 213 -24.75 -5.77 -6.79
N GLU A 214 -24.56 -6.52 -7.87
CA GLU A 214 -25.65 -7.21 -8.58
C GLU A 214 -26.40 -8.27 -7.75
N THR A 215 -25.77 -8.83 -6.71
CA THR A 215 -26.35 -9.89 -5.89
C THR A 215 -26.50 -9.53 -4.41
N GLY A 216 -25.96 -8.40 -3.97
CA GLY A 216 -25.93 -8.06 -2.54
C GLY A 216 -25.01 -8.97 -1.72
N SER A 217 -24.02 -9.62 -2.35
CA SER A 217 -23.17 -10.62 -1.70
C SER A 217 -21.85 -10.03 -1.20
N MET A 218 -21.32 -10.61 -0.13
CA MET A 218 -19.99 -10.32 0.42
C MET A 218 -19.04 -11.47 0.12
N VAL A 219 -17.83 -11.15 -0.34
CA VAL A 219 -16.79 -12.15 -0.65
C VAL A 219 -15.62 -12.01 0.29
N LEU A 220 -15.22 -13.15 0.86
CA LEU A 220 -14.08 -13.29 1.75
C LEU A 220 -13.02 -14.23 1.15
N PHE A 221 -11.75 -13.84 1.27
CA PHE A 221 -10.58 -14.62 0.86
C PHE A 221 -9.74 -14.96 2.08
N GLU A 222 -9.52 -16.24 2.34
CA GLU A 222 -8.83 -16.68 3.55
C GLU A 222 -8.15 -18.06 3.38
N ASN A 223 -7.23 -18.38 4.29
CA ASN A 223 -6.36 -19.56 4.18
C ASN A 223 -6.48 -20.52 5.38
N GLU A 224 -7.28 -20.20 6.39
CA GLU A 224 -7.29 -20.87 7.71
C GLU A 224 -8.60 -21.62 8.01
N GLY A 225 -9.66 -21.38 7.23
CA GLY A 225 -11.02 -21.85 7.44
C GLY A 225 -11.79 -21.06 8.50
N ASN A 226 -11.15 -20.09 9.16
CA ASN A 226 -11.68 -19.37 10.31
C ASN A 226 -12.83 -18.45 9.93
N ALA A 227 -12.72 -17.69 8.84
CA ALA A 227 -13.76 -16.75 8.43
C ALA A 227 -15.06 -17.46 8.07
N ARG A 228 -14.99 -18.67 7.52
CA ARG A 228 -16.17 -19.51 7.31
C ARG A 228 -16.85 -19.85 8.63
N MET A 229 -16.10 -20.27 9.64
CA MET A 229 -16.66 -20.55 10.97
C MET A 229 -17.28 -19.30 11.61
N VAL A 230 -16.61 -18.15 11.51
CA VAL A 230 -17.13 -16.86 12.00
C VAL A 230 -18.43 -16.47 11.32
N THR A 231 -18.63 -16.82 10.05
CA THR A 231 -19.80 -16.39 9.28
C THR A 231 -20.97 -17.36 9.32
N THR A 232 -20.76 -18.61 9.74
CA THR A 232 -21.81 -19.64 9.71
C THR A 232 -22.19 -20.19 11.08
N VAL A 233 -21.32 -20.12 12.09
CA VAL A 233 -21.57 -20.75 13.40
C VAL A 233 -22.32 -19.84 14.37
N PRO A 234 -21.90 -18.57 14.60
CA PRO A 234 -22.65 -17.66 15.45
C PRO A 234 -24.02 -17.34 14.85
N LYS A 235 -25.02 -17.13 15.71
CA LYS A 235 -26.40 -16.84 15.28
C LYS A 235 -26.55 -15.44 14.69
N THR A 236 -25.71 -14.51 15.10
CA THR A 236 -25.69 -13.14 14.59
C THR A 236 -24.40 -12.91 13.82
N GLN A 237 -24.50 -12.41 12.60
CA GLN A 237 -23.33 -12.10 11.78
C GLN A 237 -23.28 -10.59 11.48
N ILE A 238 -22.13 -9.95 11.69
CA ILE A 238 -21.92 -8.54 11.37
C ILE A 238 -20.70 -8.41 10.45
N THR A 239 -20.90 -7.88 9.23
CA THR A 239 -19.81 -7.51 8.35
C THR A 239 -19.61 -6.00 8.31
N LEU A 240 -18.37 -5.56 8.52
CA LEU A 240 -17.98 -4.15 8.38
C LEU A 240 -17.18 -3.96 7.10
N MET A 241 -17.61 -3.02 6.25
CA MET A 241 -16.94 -2.71 4.99
C MET A 241 -16.79 -1.20 4.82
N GLY A 242 -15.67 -0.77 4.26
CA GLY A 242 -15.58 0.59 3.72
C GLY A 242 -16.51 0.73 2.51
N MET A 243 -17.13 1.91 2.33
CA MET A 243 -18.03 2.17 1.19
C MET A 243 -17.39 1.87 -0.18
N GLU A 244 -16.06 1.95 -0.29
CA GLU A 244 -15.33 1.68 -1.51
C GLU A 244 -15.18 0.18 -1.83
N ARG A 245 -15.52 -0.73 -0.90
CA ARG A 245 -15.23 -2.17 -0.99
C ARG A 245 -16.16 -2.94 -1.95
N ILE A 246 -16.73 -2.28 -2.94
CA ILE A 246 -17.76 -2.84 -3.83
C ILE A 246 -17.24 -3.03 -5.26
N ILE A 247 -17.73 -4.05 -5.97
CA ILE A 247 -17.56 -4.28 -7.40
C ILE A 247 -18.94 -4.56 -8.03
N PRO A 248 -19.11 -4.37 -9.35
CA PRO A 248 -20.40 -4.48 -10.01
C PRO A 248 -20.98 -5.90 -9.97
N SER A 249 -20.21 -6.90 -10.40
CA SER A 249 -20.69 -8.26 -10.67
C SER A 249 -19.71 -9.36 -10.25
N PHE A 250 -20.18 -10.60 -10.28
CA PHE A 250 -19.36 -11.81 -10.15
C PHE A 250 -18.38 -12.00 -11.31
N GLU A 251 -18.70 -11.50 -12.50
CA GLU A 251 -17.75 -11.49 -13.62
C GLU A 251 -16.54 -10.61 -13.29
N ASP A 252 -16.78 -9.43 -12.70
CA ASP A 252 -15.70 -8.58 -12.23
C ASP A 252 -14.92 -9.20 -11.05
N LEU A 253 -15.58 -10.06 -10.24
CA LEU A 253 -14.91 -10.83 -9.20
C LEU A 253 -13.86 -11.77 -9.79
N GLU A 254 -14.05 -12.36 -10.97
CA GLU A 254 -13.05 -13.25 -11.59
C GLU A 254 -11.70 -12.53 -11.77
N VAL A 255 -11.74 -11.29 -12.25
CA VAL A 255 -10.56 -10.45 -12.43
C VAL A 255 -9.93 -10.15 -11.07
N MET A 256 -10.73 -9.77 -10.08
CA MET A 256 -10.24 -9.43 -8.74
C MET A 256 -9.67 -10.64 -7.99
N ALA A 257 -10.32 -11.81 -8.11
CA ALA A 257 -9.89 -13.08 -7.55
C ALA A 257 -8.61 -13.59 -8.22
N THR A 258 -8.39 -13.23 -9.49
CA THR A 258 -7.13 -13.49 -10.19
C THR A 258 -6.00 -12.60 -9.66
N LEU A 259 -6.28 -11.31 -9.48
CA LEU A 259 -5.30 -10.29 -9.11
C LEU A 259 -4.89 -10.33 -7.63
N LEU A 260 -5.85 -10.46 -6.70
CA LEU A 260 -5.64 -10.26 -5.27
C LEU A 260 -4.67 -11.30 -4.67
N PRO A 261 -4.90 -12.62 -4.77
CA PRO A 261 -4.04 -13.62 -4.14
C PRO A 261 -2.65 -13.68 -4.78
N ARG A 262 -2.57 -13.56 -6.11
CA ARG A 262 -1.28 -13.51 -6.84
C ARG A 262 -0.45 -12.32 -6.39
N SER A 263 -1.09 -11.17 -6.18
CA SER A 263 -0.39 -9.95 -5.74
C SER A 263 -0.01 -9.97 -4.26
N ALA A 264 -0.83 -10.60 -3.41
CA ALA A 264 -0.64 -10.64 -1.97
C ALA A 264 0.41 -11.69 -1.55
N THR A 265 0.23 -12.94 -2.00
CA THR A 265 0.97 -14.11 -1.52
C THR A 265 1.62 -14.93 -2.64
N GLY A 266 1.37 -14.59 -3.90
CA GLY A 266 1.82 -15.38 -5.06
C GLY A 266 0.98 -16.64 -5.28
N GLN A 267 -0.13 -16.81 -4.57
CA GLN A 267 -1.04 -17.94 -4.75
C GLN A 267 -1.95 -17.71 -5.96
N LYS A 268 -2.32 -18.78 -6.68
CA LYS A 268 -3.30 -18.69 -7.79
C LYS A 268 -4.71 -18.32 -7.29
N LEU A 269 -5.06 -18.80 -6.10
CA LEU A 269 -6.25 -18.47 -5.33
C LEU A 269 -5.91 -18.76 -3.85
N THR A 270 -6.61 -18.15 -2.91
CA THR A 270 -6.55 -18.56 -1.50
C THR A 270 -7.16 -19.96 -1.32
N VAL A 271 -6.91 -20.61 -0.18
CA VAL A 271 -7.46 -21.94 0.10
C VAL A 271 -9.00 -21.90 0.11
N TYR A 272 -9.56 -20.82 0.65
CA TYR A 272 -11.01 -20.60 0.70
C TYR A 272 -11.38 -19.25 0.07
N MET A 273 -12.48 -19.26 -0.67
CA MET A 273 -13.17 -18.08 -1.18
C MET A 273 -14.66 -18.30 -0.91
N SER A 274 -15.25 -17.51 -0.01
CA SER A 274 -16.64 -17.66 0.40
C SER A 274 -17.45 -16.46 -0.04
N GLY A 275 -18.54 -16.70 -0.78
CA GLY A 275 -19.56 -15.69 -1.10
C GLY A 275 -20.77 -15.86 -0.19
N ILE A 276 -21.17 -14.79 0.49
CA ILE A 276 -22.23 -14.79 1.51
C ILE A 276 -23.27 -13.77 1.08
N SER A 277 -24.49 -14.23 0.80
CA SER A 277 -25.57 -13.37 0.27
C SER A 277 -26.61 -12.96 1.30
N GLY A 278 -26.67 -13.64 2.45
CA GLY A 278 -27.67 -13.39 3.47
C GLY A 278 -27.56 -14.35 4.65
N PRO A 279 -28.48 -14.22 5.64
CA PRO A 279 -28.61 -15.18 6.74
C PRO A 279 -29.12 -16.54 6.23
N ARG A 280 -29.20 -17.52 7.13
CA ARG A 280 -29.74 -18.85 6.80
C ARG A 280 -31.20 -18.72 6.34
N ARG A 281 -31.56 -19.48 5.30
CA ARG A 281 -32.95 -19.64 4.87
C ARG A 281 -33.59 -20.83 5.60
N GLU A 282 -34.90 -20.97 5.51
CA GLU A 282 -35.62 -22.11 6.10
C GLU A 282 -35.13 -23.47 5.60
N VAL A 283 -34.65 -23.53 4.35
CA VAL A 283 -34.12 -24.74 3.71
C VAL A 283 -32.66 -25.02 4.05
N ASP A 284 -31.94 -24.05 4.61
CA ASP A 284 -30.53 -24.20 4.94
C ASP A 284 -30.38 -24.90 6.30
N ALA A 285 -29.43 -25.82 6.38
CA ALA A 285 -29.20 -26.61 7.60
C ALA A 285 -28.44 -25.81 8.68
N ASP A 286 -27.60 -24.86 8.26
CA ASP A 286 -26.74 -24.05 9.11
C ASP A 286 -26.62 -22.61 8.59
N GLY A 287 -26.10 -21.73 9.44
CA GLY A 287 -25.90 -20.30 9.16
C GLY A 287 -26.45 -19.40 10.26
N PRO A 288 -26.19 -18.09 10.17
CA PRO A 288 -26.68 -17.13 11.15
C PRO A 288 -28.19 -16.93 10.98
N ASP A 289 -28.89 -16.73 12.10
CA ASP A 289 -30.31 -16.34 12.13
C ASP A 289 -30.50 -14.92 11.59
N GLU A 290 -29.55 -14.02 11.87
CA GLU A 290 -29.57 -12.64 11.40
C GLU A 290 -28.21 -12.18 10.87
N MET A 291 -28.23 -11.35 9.83
CA MET A 291 -27.04 -10.82 9.18
C MET A 291 -27.13 -9.30 9.07
N HIS A 292 -26.07 -8.61 9.49
CA HIS A 292 -25.92 -7.16 9.40
C HIS A 292 -24.72 -6.78 8.55
N ILE A 293 -24.88 -5.76 7.71
CA ILE A 293 -23.77 -5.14 6.98
C ILE A 293 -23.70 -3.67 7.37
N ILE A 294 -22.55 -3.24 7.89
CA ILE A 294 -22.28 -1.86 8.26
C ILE A 294 -21.33 -1.27 7.22
N ILE A 295 -21.86 -0.37 6.39
CA ILE A 295 -21.11 0.35 5.36
C ILE A 295 -20.53 1.62 5.97
N VAL A 296 -19.21 1.74 5.98
CA VAL A 296 -18.46 2.79 6.67
C VAL A 296 -17.85 3.75 5.67
N ASP A 297 -18.19 5.03 5.77
CA ASP A 297 -17.50 6.11 5.06
C ASP A 297 -16.20 6.46 5.81
N ASN A 298 -16.31 7.04 7.01
CA ASN A 298 -15.18 7.46 7.83
C ASN A 298 -14.14 8.29 7.05
N GLY A 299 -14.62 9.21 6.19
CA GLY A 299 -13.80 10.15 5.42
C GLY A 299 -13.37 9.67 4.03
N ARG A 300 -13.85 8.50 3.58
CA ARG A 300 -13.64 7.96 2.22
C ARG A 300 -14.34 8.80 1.15
N SER A 301 -15.52 9.31 1.44
CA SER A 301 -16.30 10.16 0.54
C SER A 301 -15.58 11.46 0.21
N LEU A 302 -14.70 11.97 1.09
CA LEU A 302 -13.92 13.18 0.86
C LEU A 302 -12.89 13.06 -0.28
N GLN A 303 -12.58 11.84 -0.72
CA GLN A 303 -11.70 11.62 -1.87
C GLN A 303 -12.46 11.56 -3.20
N LEU A 304 -13.80 11.41 -3.16
CA LEU A 304 -14.60 11.45 -4.38
C LEU A 304 -14.53 12.84 -5.01
N GLY A 305 -14.29 12.88 -6.32
CA GLY A 305 -14.07 14.10 -7.09
C GLY A 305 -12.69 14.75 -6.90
N ASP A 306 -11.85 14.29 -5.98
CA ASP A 306 -10.48 14.80 -5.84
C ASP A 306 -9.59 14.19 -6.95
N PRO A 307 -9.11 14.98 -7.94
CA PRO A 307 -8.35 14.46 -9.07
C PRO A 307 -7.01 13.83 -8.65
N GLU A 308 -6.52 14.14 -7.44
CA GLU A 308 -5.24 13.64 -6.94
C GLU A 308 -5.40 12.42 -6.04
N PHE A 309 -6.56 12.23 -5.42
CA PHE A 309 -6.75 11.24 -4.37
C PHE A 309 -7.91 10.26 -4.60
N GLN A 310 -8.82 10.49 -5.56
CA GLN A 310 -9.94 9.57 -5.82
C GLN A 310 -9.48 8.13 -6.11
N GLU A 311 -8.39 7.96 -6.87
CA GLU A 311 -7.87 6.63 -7.20
C GLU A 311 -7.43 5.81 -5.97
N LEU A 312 -7.25 6.44 -4.81
CA LEU A 312 -6.97 5.75 -3.55
C LEU A 312 -8.08 4.74 -3.18
N LEU A 313 -9.33 5.06 -3.52
CA LEU A 313 -10.52 4.24 -3.29
C LEU A 313 -10.52 2.95 -4.14
N ASN A 314 -9.65 2.85 -5.14
CA ASN A 314 -9.50 1.65 -5.96
C ASN A 314 -8.78 0.51 -5.21
N CYS A 315 -8.15 0.79 -4.06
CA CYS A 315 -7.28 -0.16 -3.36
C CYS A 315 -8.00 -1.46 -2.98
N ILE A 316 -7.50 -2.62 -3.43
CA ILE A 316 -8.04 -3.96 -3.09
C ILE A 316 -7.33 -4.62 -1.89
N ARG A 317 -6.56 -3.86 -1.09
CA ARG A 317 -5.88 -4.32 0.15
C ARG A 317 -4.95 -5.53 0.03
N CYS A 318 -4.38 -5.79 -1.15
CA CYS A 318 -3.47 -6.92 -1.35
C CYS A 318 -2.11 -6.81 -0.63
N GLY A 319 -1.70 -5.63 -0.15
CA GLY A 319 -0.41 -5.45 0.52
C GLY A 319 0.83 -5.45 -0.39
N ALA A 320 0.70 -5.65 -1.71
CA ALA A 320 1.84 -5.70 -2.64
C ALA A 320 2.74 -4.45 -2.59
N CYS A 321 2.16 -3.26 -2.32
CA CYS A 321 2.91 -2.02 -2.16
C CYS A 321 3.81 -2.02 -0.90
N LEU A 322 3.44 -2.71 0.18
CA LEU A 322 4.28 -2.87 1.36
C LEU A 322 5.50 -3.74 1.03
N ASN A 323 5.26 -4.86 0.35
CA ASN A 323 6.31 -5.83 -0.01
C ASN A 323 7.38 -5.27 -0.96
N ALA A 324 6.96 -4.38 -1.88
CA ALA A 324 7.85 -3.71 -2.82
C ALA A 324 8.57 -2.48 -2.23
N CYS A 325 8.12 -1.96 -1.08
CA CYS A 325 8.63 -0.71 -0.54
C CYS A 325 9.98 -0.90 0.17
N PRO A 326 11.07 -0.23 -0.27
CA PRO A 326 12.36 -0.33 0.40
C PRO A 326 12.31 0.28 1.81
N VAL A 327 11.54 1.33 2.03
CA VAL A 327 11.42 1.96 3.35
C VAL A 327 10.73 1.02 4.34
N TYR A 328 9.55 0.49 3.99
CA TYR A 328 8.80 -0.46 4.82
C TYR A 328 9.66 -1.67 5.22
N ARG A 329 10.47 -2.19 4.30
CA ARG A 329 11.40 -3.30 4.57
C ARG A 329 12.40 -3.03 5.70
N HIS A 330 12.76 -1.76 5.91
CA HIS A 330 13.72 -1.34 6.92
C HIS A 330 13.09 -0.90 8.24
N ILE A 331 11.92 -0.27 8.22
CA ILE A 331 11.30 0.30 9.43
C ILE A 331 10.08 -0.49 9.93
N GLY A 332 9.60 -1.48 9.17
CA GLY A 332 8.42 -2.27 9.51
C GLY A 332 7.11 -1.45 9.47
N GLY A 333 6.03 -2.05 9.97
CA GLY A 333 4.71 -1.42 9.99
C GLY A 333 4.51 -0.38 11.09
N HIS A 334 4.95 -0.70 12.31
CA HIS A 334 4.69 0.15 13.48
C HIS A 334 5.30 1.55 13.40
N ALA A 335 6.38 1.73 12.64
CA ALA A 335 6.99 3.04 12.44
C ALA A 335 6.05 4.06 11.75
N TYR A 336 5.08 3.56 10.97
CA TYR A 336 4.06 4.40 10.33
C TYR A 336 3.06 4.97 11.35
N GLY A 337 2.83 4.28 12.48
CA GLY A 337 2.07 4.79 13.63
C GLY A 337 0.54 4.71 13.54
N GLY A 338 -0.01 4.14 12.46
CA GLY A 338 -1.46 3.91 12.32
C GLY A 338 -1.78 2.48 11.90
N THR A 339 -3.07 2.14 11.90
CA THR A 339 -3.62 0.85 11.45
C THR A 339 -3.12 0.45 10.06
N TYR A 340 -3.04 1.42 9.14
CA TYR A 340 -2.52 1.19 7.79
C TYR A 340 -1.04 1.58 7.73
N SER A 341 -0.21 0.65 7.26
CA SER A 341 1.24 0.83 7.14
C SER A 341 1.72 0.88 5.68
N GLY A 342 3.01 1.18 5.50
CA GLY A 342 3.65 1.22 4.18
C GLY A 342 3.15 2.36 3.28
N PRO A 343 3.41 2.29 1.96
CA PRO A 343 3.04 3.35 1.03
C PRO A 343 1.54 3.67 1.01
N ILE A 344 0.68 2.64 1.13
CA ILE A 344 -0.77 2.85 1.16
C ILE A 344 -1.20 3.54 2.46
N GLY A 345 -0.65 3.15 3.60
CA GLY A 345 -0.92 3.81 4.89
C GLY A 345 -0.46 5.26 4.92
N ALA A 346 0.68 5.55 4.29
CA ALA A 346 1.23 6.90 4.22
C ALA A 346 0.36 7.89 3.40
N VAL A 347 -0.53 7.38 2.53
CA VAL A 347 -1.50 8.19 1.79
C VAL A 347 -2.90 8.12 2.42
N LEU A 348 -3.32 6.92 2.82
CA LEU A 348 -4.66 6.68 3.32
C LEU A 348 -4.92 7.22 4.72
N THR A 349 -3.97 7.07 5.65
CA THR A 349 -4.19 7.54 7.03
C THR A 349 -4.47 9.04 7.08
N PRO A 350 -3.70 9.92 6.39
CA PRO A 350 -4.05 11.33 6.26
C PRO A 350 -5.43 11.59 5.63
N ALA A 351 -5.82 10.80 4.62
CA ALA A 351 -7.11 10.94 3.94
C ALA A 351 -8.29 10.60 4.85
N LEU A 352 -8.20 9.53 5.65
CA LEU A 352 -9.27 9.11 6.56
C LEU A 352 -9.37 9.99 7.81
N LYS A 353 -8.26 10.35 8.44
CA LYS A 353 -8.27 11.04 9.73
C LYS A 353 -8.62 12.52 9.65
N LYS A 354 -8.84 13.09 8.46
CA LYS A 354 -9.11 14.52 8.20
C LYS A 354 -8.10 15.51 8.80
N ASN A 355 -7.06 15.03 9.49
CA ASN A 355 -6.04 15.81 10.19
C ASN A 355 -4.66 15.60 9.54
N VAL A 356 -4.49 16.15 8.34
CA VAL A 356 -3.22 16.06 7.61
C VAL A 356 -2.05 16.65 8.42
N ALA A 357 -2.28 17.56 9.37
CA ALA A 357 -1.21 18.18 10.17
C ALA A 357 -0.49 17.18 11.09
N GLU A 358 -1.22 16.25 11.69
CA GLU A 358 -0.66 15.22 12.56
C GLU A 358 0.10 14.14 11.78
N TRP A 359 -0.33 13.89 10.55
CA TRP A 359 0.17 12.78 9.73
C TRP A 359 1.09 13.22 8.60
N ASP A 360 1.39 14.50 8.42
CA ASP A 360 2.07 14.99 7.23
C ASP A 360 3.50 14.44 7.04
N ASP A 361 4.19 14.14 8.14
CA ASP A 361 5.56 13.61 8.11
C ASP A 361 5.61 12.15 7.65
N ILE A 362 4.50 11.42 7.71
CA ILE A 362 4.43 10.06 7.18
C ILE A 362 4.65 10.03 5.67
N ALA A 363 4.28 11.11 4.97
CA ALA A 363 4.51 11.24 3.54
C ALA A 363 6.01 11.31 3.19
N ASN A 364 6.86 11.63 4.17
CA ASN A 364 8.31 11.64 4.04
C ASN A 364 8.95 10.25 4.22
N ALA A 365 8.20 9.25 4.71
CA ALA A 365 8.64 7.85 4.81
C ALA A 365 8.61 7.13 3.44
N SER A 366 9.15 7.77 2.41
CA SER A 366 9.19 7.26 1.04
C SER A 366 10.38 7.83 0.25
N SER A 367 11.03 6.95 -0.52
CA SER A 367 12.06 7.31 -1.49
C SER A 367 11.49 7.80 -2.83
N LEU A 368 10.16 7.81 -3.00
CA LEU A 368 9.46 8.18 -4.24
C LEU A 368 9.89 7.35 -5.47
N CYS A 369 10.35 6.11 -5.28
CA CYS A 369 10.91 5.29 -6.36
C CYS A 369 9.89 4.65 -7.33
N GLY A 370 8.58 4.83 -7.12
CA GLY A 370 7.54 4.26 -8.00
C GLY A 370 7.30 2.74 -7.86
N ALA A 371 8.11 2.00 -7.09
CA ALA A 371 7.97 0.55 -6.95
C ALA A 371 6.58 0.09 -6.45
N CYS A 372 5.89 0.92 -5.67
CA CYS A 372 4.53 0.64 -5.21
C CYS A 372 3.49 0.67 -6.35
N TYR A 373 3.69 1.49 -7.39
CA TYR A 373 2.84 1.54 -8.58
C TYR A 373 3.06 0.34 -9.48
N GLU A 374 4.32 0.01 -9.78
CA GLU A 374 4.71 -1.21 -10.50
C GLU A 374 4.17 -2.48 -9.82
N ALA A 375 4.19 -2.48 -8.48
CA ALA A 375 3.65 -3.57 -7.70
C ALA A 375 2.12 -3.57 -7.56
N CYS A 376 1.41 -2.50 -7.90
CA CYS A 376 -0.04 -2.42 -7.68
C CYS A 376 -0.82 -3.23 -8.74
N PRO A 377 -1.70 -4.17 -8.34
CA PRO A 377 -2.54 -4.90 -9.30
C PRO A 377 -3.60 -4.02 -9.98
N VAL A 378 -3.88 -2.84 -9.41
CA VAL A 378 -4.89 -1.89 -9.93
C VAL A 378 -4.27 -0.51 -10.17
N LYS A 379 -2.94 -0.46 -10.36
CA LYS A 379 -2.15 0.70 -10.82
C LYS A 379 -2.41 2.03 -10.06
N ILE A 380 -2.49 2.00 -8.72
CA ILE A 380 -2.66 3.22 -7.91
C ILE A 380 -1.32 3.97 -7.78
N PRO A 381 -1.23 5.26 -8.18
CA PRO A 381 0.02 6.02 -8.19
C PRO A 381 0.36 6.62 -6.82
N LEU A 382 0.57 5.77 -5.81
CA LEU A 382 0.85 6.22 -4.43
C LEU A 382 2.07 7.15 -4.32
N HIS A 383 3.08 6.96 -5.17
CA HIS A 383 4.28 7.79 -5.18
C HIS A 383 3.98 9.24 -5.62
N GLU A 384 3.07 9.45 -6.55
CA GLU A 384 2.60 10.80 -6.92
C GLU A 384 1.73 11.40 -5.82
N MET A 385 0.81 10.61 -5.26
CA MET A 385 -0.05 11.04 -4.15
C MET A 385 0.77 11.53 -2.94
N LEU A 386 1.91 10.89 -2.65
CA LEU A 386 2.85 11.34 -1.62
C LEU A 386 3.48 12.71 -1.96
N VAL A 387 3.78 12.98 -3.24
CA VAL A 387 4.24 14.30 -3.69
C VAL A 387 3.14 15.34 -3.53
N TYR A 388 1.89 15.01 -3.88
CA TYR A 388 0.74 15.90 -3.68
C TYR A 388 0.51 16.23 -2.20
N LEU A 389 0.64 15.24 -1.30
CA LEU A 389 0.57 15.48 0.16
C LEU A 389 1.68 16.42 0.63
N ARG A 390 2.93 16.21 0.17
CA ARG A 390 4.05 17.12 0.49
C ARG A 390 3.81 18.53 -0.04
N ARG A 391 3.26 18.67 -1.25
CA ARG A 391 2.89 19.98 -1.83
C ARG A 391 1.77 20.66 -1.01
N ARG A 392 0.69 19.95 -0.71
CA ARG A 392 -0.43 20.48 0.12
C ARG A 392 0.06 20.91 1.52
N LYS A 393 1.04 20.21 2.12
CA LYS A 393 1.72 20.63 3.38
C LYS A 393 2.39 22.00 3.21
N LEU A 394 3.16 22.18 2.14
CA LEU A 394 3.87 23.44 1.85
C LEU A 394 2.91 24.60 1.57
N GLU A 395 1.88 24.36 0.74
CA GLU A 395 0.85 25.36 0.38
C GLU A 395 0.03 25.80 1.59
N ALA A 396 -0.22 24.89 2.53
CA ALA A 396 -0.85 25.20 3.81
C ALA A 396 0.07 25.93 4.82
N GLY A 397 1.30 26.31 4.42
CA GLY A 397 2.23 27.05 5.27
C GLY A 397 2.89 26.22 6.38
N ARG A 398 2.77 24.89 6.35
CA ARG A 398 3.33 23.95 7.34
C ARG A 398 4.72 23.41 6.98
N GLY A 399 5.36 23.97 5.95
CA GLY A 399 6.74 23.65 5.57
C GLY A 399 7.77 24.28 6.50
N ASP A 400 8.99 23.76 6.47
CA ASP A 400 10.14 24.40 7.12
C ASP A 400 10.49 25.70 6.37
N LYS A 401 10.38 26.83 7.06
CA LYS A 401 10.67 28.16 6.51
C LYS A 401 12.15 28.32 6.13
N LEU A 402 13.07 27.68 6.86
CA LEU A 402 14.50 27.72 6.55
C LEU A 402 14.78 26.92 5.28
N GLU A 403 14.18 25.75 5.13
CA GLU A 403 14.25 24.95 3.90
C GLU A 403 13.68 25.74 2.71
N ALA A 404 12.51 26.36 2.87
CA ALA A 404 11.88 27.17 1.83
C ALA A 404 12.76 28.35 1.39
N LEU A 405 13.41 29.03 2.35
CA LEU A 405 14.37 30.10 2.05
C LEU A 405 15.62 29.55 1.33
N GLY A 406 16.14 28.42 1.79
CA GLY A 406 17.26 27.72 1.16
C GLY A 406 16.96 27.33 -0.29
N MET A 407 15.78 26.79 -0.56
CA MET A 407 15.32 26.43 -1.90
C MET A 407 15.11 27.65 -2.81
N LYS A 408 14.60 28.77 -2.27
CA LYS A 408 14.54 30.06 -3.00
C LYS A 408 15.94 30.55 -3.37
N GLY A 409 16.89 30.47 -2.44
CA GLY A 409 18.30 30.79 -2.68
C GLY A 409 18.92 29.91 -3.76
N PHE A 410 18.73 28.59 -3.65
CA PHE A 410 19.16 27.61 -4.65
C PHE A 410 18.59 27.94 -6.04
N ALA A 411 17.28 28.20 -6.14
CA ALA A 411 16.65 28.60 -7.39
C ALA A 411 17.24 29.90 -7.96
N ALA A 412 17.51 30.91 -7.13
CA ALA A 412 18.10 32.18 -7.57
C ALA A 412 19.54 32.02 -8.10
N VAL A 413 20.29 31.05 -7.59
CA VAL A 413 21.62 30.68 -8.08
C VAL A 413 21.51 29.88 -9.38
N MET A 414 20.67 28.84 -9.41
CA MET A 414 20.55 27.91 -10.54
C MET A 414 19.94 28.55 -11.80
N LYS A 415 19.06 29.55 -11.64
CA LYS A 415 18.45 30.29 -12.77
C LYS A 415 19.46 31.10 -13.60
N ASN A 416 20.68 31.33 -13.10
CA ASN A 416 21.68 32.13 -13.80
C ASN A 416 23.05 31.45 -13.83
N SER A 417 23.53 31.15 -15.03
CA SER A 417 24.81 30.44 -15.24
C SER A 417 26.02 31.16 -14.62
N LYS A 418 26.06 32.49 -14.64
CA LYS A 418 27.15 33.30 -14.05
C LYS A 418 27.14 33.19 -12.52
N ARG A 419 25.97 33.27 -11.89
CA ARG A 419 25.83 33.13 -10.42
C ARG A 419 26.23 31.74 -9.97
N PHE A 420 25.75 30.71 -10.65
CA PHE A 420 26.16 29.34 -10.38
C PHE A 420 27.68 29.15 -10.51
N GLY A 421 28.29 29.71 -11.57
CA GLY A 421 29.75 29.68 -11.74
C GLY A 421 30.52 30.38 -10.62
N ALA A 422 30.05 31.54 -10.17
CA ALA A 422 30.65 32.26 -9.04
C ALA A 422 30.55 31.47 -7.73
N VAL A 423 29.38 30.89 -7.43
CA VAL A 423 29.17 30.04 -6.24
C VAL A 423 30.09 28.82 -6.28
N LEU A 424 30.25 28.17 -7.43
CA LEU A 424 31.19 27.06 -7.57
C LEU A 424 32.65 27.47 -7.32
N LYS A 425 33.09 28.64 -7.81
CA LYS A 425 34.45 29.15 -7.56
C LYS A 425 34.69 29.42 -6.07
N ILE A 426 33.72 30.04 -5.39
CA ILE A 426 33.77 30.24 -3.94
C ILE A 426 33.80 28.89 -3.21
N GLY A 427 32.96 27.95 -3.62
CA GLY A 427 32.93 26.58 -3.09
C GLY A 427 34.27 25.85 -3.25
N LYS A 428 34.92 25.97 -4.42
CA LYS A 428 36.26 25.40 -4.67
C LYS A 428 37.34 25.98 -3.74
N LEU A 429 37.25 27.27 -3.40
CA LEU A 429 38.18 27.90 -2.47
C LEU A 429 37.89 27.45 -1.03
N GLY A 430 36.61 27.48 -0.63
CA GLY A 430 36.17 27.11 0.71
C GLY A 430 36.37 25.63 1.05
N GLN A 431 36.25 24.73 0.07
CA GLN A 431 36.42 23.29 0.31
C GLN A 431 37.84 22.91 0.72
N LYS A 432 38.86 23.72 0.41
CA LYS A 432 40.26 23.46 0.79
C LYS A 432 40.45 23.32 2.31
N LEU A 433 39.56 23.91 3.10
CA LEU A 433 39.60 23.85 4.56
C LEU A 433 38.95 22.58 5.14
N VAL A 434 38.12 21.88 4.36
CA VAL A 434 37.25 20.79 4.85
C VAL A 434 37.40 19.47 4.09
N VAL A 435 37.99 19.48 2.89
CA VAL A 435 38.25 18.27 2.09
C VAL A 435 39.47 17.54 2.63
N ARG A 436 39.32 16.24 2.86
CA ARG A 436 40.41 15.29 3.12
C ARG A 436 40.16 14.02 2.29
N ASP A 437 41.21 13.49 1.65
CA ASP A 437 41.13 12.27 0.83
C ASP A 437 40.01 12.30 -0.22
N GLY A 438 39.85 13.45 -0.90
CA GLY A 438 38.85 13.62 -1.98
C GLY A 438 37.39 13.75 -1.51
N GLY A 439 37.13 13.80 -0.21
CA GLY A 439 35.77 13.94 0.34
C GLY A 439 35.66 14.93 1.49
N ILE A 440 34.45 15.42 1.73
CA ILE A 440 34.10 16.26 2.89
C ILE A 440 33.36 15.39 3.89
N ARG A 441 33.98 15.13 5.04
CA ARG A 441 33.42 14.25 6.11
C ARG A 441 32.80 15.02 7.28
N THR A 442 32.91 16.35 7.28
CA THR A 442 32.45 17.21 8.37
C THR A 442 30.94 17.10 8.57
N LYS A 443 30.49 16.78 9.78
CA LYS A 443 29.07 16.62 10.15
C LYS A 443 28.47 17.91 10.72
N VAL A 444 28.65 19.04 10.03
CA VAL A 444 28.22 20.36 10.49
C VAL A 444 27.15 20.94 9.56
N GLY A 445 26.15 21.61 10.15
CA GLY A 445 25.09 22.29 9.41
C GLY A 445 24.31 21.33 8.48
N PRO A 446 23.95 21.76 7.25
CA PRO A 446 23.12 20.97 6.34
C PRO A 446 23.78 19.66 5.88
N LEU A 447 25.11 19.53 6.02
CA LEU A 447 25.84 18.31 5.66
C LEU A 447 25.75 17.21 6.73
N LYS A 448 25.31 17.51 7.95
CA LYS A 448 25.27 16.55 9.07
C LYS A 448 24.49 15.28 8.69
N GLY A 449 23.31 15.41 8.10
CA GLY A 449 22.48 14.28 7.70
C GLY A 449 23.13 13.41 6.64
N TRP A 450 23.63 14.01 5.55
CA TRP A 450 24.32 13.30 4.47
C TRP A 450 25.61 12.63 4.96
N ASN A 451 26.48 13.38 5.64
CA ASN A 451 27.78 12.89 6.12
C ASN A 451 27.68 11.91 7.30
N SER A 452 26.48 11.65 7.82
CA SER A 452 26.27 10.59 8.81
C SER A 452 26.28 9.19 8.18
N TYR A 453 25.94 9.06 6.89
CA TYR A 453 25.83 7.78 6.19
C TYR A 453 26.58 7.73 4.86
N ARG A 454 26.94 8.88 4.29
CA ARG A 454 27.65 9.03 3.02
C ARG A 454 28.85 9.96 3.20
N VAL A 455 29.66 10.10 2.18
CA VAL A 455 30.72 11.12 2.12
C VAL A 455 30.36 12.11 1.03
N THR A 456 30.35 13.39 1.35
CA THR A 456 30.12 14.44 0.33
C THR A 456 31.34 14.50 -0.59
N PRO A 457 31.17 14.37 -1.92
CA PRO A 457 32.30 14.42 -2.83
C PRO A 457 32.94 15.81 -2.84
N SER A 458 34.25 15.87 -3.04
CA SER A 458 34.93 17.14 -3.32
C SER A 458 34.53 17.70 -4.69
N LEU A 459 34.50 19.03 -4.83
CA LEU A 459 34.37 19.70 -6.11
C LEU A 459 35.67 19.50 -6.90
N PRO A 460 35.58 19.14 -8.20
CA PRO A 460 36.76 18.96 -9.04
C PRO A 460 37.52 20.27 -9.24
N SER A 461 38.83 20.18 -9.51
CA SER A 461 39.70 21.32 -9.83
C SER A 461 39.15 22.12 -11.02
N GLU A 462 38.68 21.41 -12.03
CA GLU A 462 38.05 21.94 -13.23
C GLU A 462 36.64 21.38 -13.38
N SER A 463 35.68 22.28 -13.58
CA SER A 463 34.30 21.91 -13.91
C SER A 463 34.20 21.49 -15.37
N PHE A 464 33.20 20.66 -15.68
CA PHE A 464 32.91 20.29 -17.07
C PHE A 464 32.76 21.51 -17.99
N ARG A 465 32.16 22.61 -17.50
CA ARG A 465 32.00 23.85 -18.29
C ARG A 465 33.32 24.55 -18.58
N GLU A 466 34.31 24.44 -17.70
CA GLU A 466 35.66 24.99 -17.92
C GLU A 466 36.43 24.11 -18.92
N LYS A 467 36.24 22.79 -18.87
CA LYS A 467 36.85 21.84 -19.82
C LYS A 467 36.19 21.86 -21.21
N TRP A 468 34.91 22.18 -21.28
CA TRP A 468 34.10 22.02 -22.50
C TRP A 468 34.68 22.72 -23.73
N PRO A 469 35.13 23.99 -23.68
CA PRO A 469 35.71 24.64 -24.87
C PRO A 469 36.94 23.91 -25.41
N THR A 470 37.82 23.43 -24.53
CA THR A 470 39.01 22.66 -24.90
C THR A 470 38.62 21.30 -25.47
N MET A 471 37.71 20.58 -24.80
CA MET A 471 37.20 19.29 -25.29
C MET A 471 36.48 19.44 -26.64
N GLU A 472 35.71 20.51 -26.83
CA GLU A 472 35.02 20.80 -28.09
C GLU A 472 36.02 21.09 -29.21
N GLN A 473 37.11 21.81 -28.92
CA GLN A 473 38.21 22.03 -29.86
C GLN A 473 38.95 20.73 -30.19
N GLU A 474 39.25 19.89 -29.20
CA GLU A 474 39.89 18.58 -29.38
C GLU A 474 39.01 17.64 -30.21
N ILE A 475 37.70 17.59 -29.95
CA ILE A 475 36.75 16.81 -30.74
C ILE A 475 36.70 17.35 -32.18
N ARG A 476 36.68 18.66 -32.37
CA ARG A 476 36.69 19.29 -33.71
C ARG A 476 38.00 19.06 -34.47
N HIS A 477 39.14 19.03 -33.78
CA HIS A 477 40.44 18.73 -34.39
C HIS A 477 40.66 17.22 -34.62
N GLY A 478 40.05 16.36 -33.80
CA GLY A 478 40.06 14.91 -33.94
C GLY A 478 39.10 14.38 -35.02
N LEU A 479 38.17 15.21 -35.49
CA LEU A 479 37.45 14.98 -36.74
C LEU A 479 38.41 15.26 -37.90
N THR A 480 39.11 14.23 -38.37
CA THR A 480 39.91 14.30 -39.60
C THR A 480 39.02 14.77 -40.75
N GLU A 481 39.52 15.69 -41.59
CA GLU A 481 38.86 15.97 -42.87
C GLU A 481 38.71 14.65 -43.64
N MET A 482 37.48 14.35 -44.06
CA MET A 482 37.16 13.12 -44.77
C MET A 482 38.05 13.02 -46.02
N ASP A 483 38.69 11.86 -46.21
CA ASP A 483 39.59 11.62 -47.34
C ASP A 483 38.98 12.16 -48.66
N PRO A 484 39.72 12.94 -49.46
CA PRO A 484 39.14 13.61 -50.64
C PRO A 484 38.48 12.66 -51.63
N ALA A 485 38.98 11.42 -51.77
CA ALA A 485 38.36 10.41 -52.63
C ALA A 485 37.07 9.88 -52.01
N MET A 486 37.04 9.67 -50.69
CA MET A 486 35.83 9.30 -49.96
C MET A 486 34.77 10.42 -50.00
N LYS A 487 35.18 11.68 -49.85
CA LYS A 487 34.33 12.86 -50.01
C LYS A 487 33.73 12.97 -51.41
N SER A 488 34.57 12.84 -52.44
CA SER A 488 34.10 12.82 -53.84
C SER A 488 33.11 11.68 -54.11
N ARG A 489 33.38 10.48 -53.55
CA ARG A 489 32.48 9.33 -53.69
C ARG A 489 31.14 9.55 -52.99
N MET A 490 31.14 10.11 -51.78
CA MET A 490 29.90 10.42 -51.05
C MET A 490 29.11 11.56 -51.72
N GLU A 491 29.77 12.61 -52.19
CA GLU A 491 29.13 13.68 -52.97
C GLU A 491 28.54 13.14 -54.28
N GLY A 492 29.22 12.20 -54.94
CA GLY A 492 28.71 11.48 -56.11
C GLY A 492 27.43 10.70 -55.82
N ILE A 493 27.42 9.91 -54.73
CA ILE A 493 26.23 9.16 -54.29
C ILE A 493 25.07 10.11 -53.95
N ILE A 494 25.35 11.26 -53.33
CA ILE A 494 24.33 12.27 -53.03
C ILE A 494 23.78 12.90 -54.31
N ARG A 495 24.62 13.23 -55.29
CA ARG A 495 24.18 13.75 -56.60
C ARG A 495 23.37 12.71 -57.38
N GLU A 496 23.79 11.45 -57.38
CA GLU A 496 23.03 10.35 -57.97
C GLU A 496 21.67 10.18 -57.30
N ARG A 497 21.59 10.28 -55.97
CA ARG A 497 20.30 10.26 -55.24
C ARG A 497 19.41 11.45 -55.56
N GLN A 498 19.99 12.64 -55.74
CA GLN A 498 19.24 13.83 -56.15
C GLN A 498 18.77 13.76 -57.62
N GLN A 499 19.55 13.12 -58.50
CA GLN A 499 19.17 12.90 -59.89
C GLN A 499 18.16 11.75 -60.06
N SER A 500 18.29 10.68 -59.27
CA SER A 500 17.34 9.55 -59.25
C SER A 500 16.05 9.84 -58.50
N GLY A 501 16.04 10.80 -57.58
CA GLY A 501 14.83 11.33 -56.93
C GLY A 501 13.96 12.23 -57.81
N GLY A 502 14.40 12.56 -59.04
CA GLY A 502 13.67 13.42 -59.98
C GLY A 502 12.80 12.68 -61.01
N ALA A 503 12.86 11.35 -61.09
CA ALA A 503 12.17 10.56 -62.10
C ALA A 503 11.42 9.38 -61.48
N GLY A 504 10.28 9.64 -60.83
CA GLY A 504 9.46 8.59 -60.24
C GLY A 504 8.09 9.02 -59.70
N GLY A 505 7.45 10.01 -60.33
CA GLY A 505 6.16 10.51 -59.87
C GLY A 505 5.25 10.99 -61.00
N LYS A 506 4.71 10.06 -61.81
CA LYS A 506 3.47 10.25 -62.59
C LYS A 506 2.76 8.91 -62.86
N GLY A 507 1.47 8.84 -62.51
CA GLY A 507 0.44 7.89 -62.99
C GLY A 507 0.36 6.57 -62.22
N ASN A 508 -0.59 6.28 -61.31
CA ASN A 508 -2.06 6.34 -61.30
C ASN A 508 -2.76 5.13 -61.97
N GLY A 509 -3.72 4.52 -61.24
CA GLY A 509 -4.63 3.42 -61.66
C GLY A 509 -4.15 2.03 -61.19
N GLY A 510 -4.90 1.17 -60.50
CA GLY A 510 -6.34 1.05 -60.28
C GLY A 510 -6.71 -0.44 -60.41
N HIS A 511 -7.32 -1.03 -59.37
CA HIS A 511 -7.98 -2.37 -59.31
C HIS A 511 -7.08 -3.61 -59.62
N GLY A 512 -7.27 -4.81 -59.09
CA GLY A 512 -8.26 -5.46 -58.25
C GLY A 512 -8.04 -6.99 -58.39
N HIS A 513 -8.63 -7.75 -57.46
CA HIS A 513 -8.91 -9.20 -57.50
C HIS A 513 -7.89 -10.26 -57.04
N HIS A 514 -8.34 -10.93 -55.97
CA HIS A 514 -8.46 -12.37 -55.72
C HIS A 514 -7.22 -13.27 -55.60
N GLY A 515 -7.20 -13.97 -54.47
CA GLY A 515 -6.32 -15.05 -54.07
C GLY A 515 -6.41 -15.23 -52.56
#